data_AF-A0A1W1WBV1-F1
#
_entry.id   AF-A0A1W1WBV1-F1
#
_cell.length_a   1.000
_cell.length_b   1.000
_cell.length_c   1.000
_cell.angle_alpha   90.00
_cell.angle_beta   90.00
_cell.angle_gamma   90.00
#
_symmetry.space_group_name_H-M   'P 1'
#
loop_
_entity.id
_entity.type
_entity.pdbx_description
1 polymer ?
#
loop_
_entity_poly.entity_id
_entity_poly.type
_entity_poly.pdbx_seq_one_letter_code
_entity_poly.pdbx_strand_id
1 'polypeptide(L)'
;MRERYKRLIVLTSYLLDHPRIQLSLTELSGILQVAKSTLSEDLMFVKGILESSGRGRVMTQVGVQGGVIYLPNLDRARARNSLQQWAERLMEPERLTADGFLYMTDLLFDPAMVDPLGELLAAPFNKLHVDSVATVETKGIPLAMACARALGTEVVLIRRDSRLSEGSALSINYLSGSSRRIQSMSLSRRALKPGSSVLFVDDFMKAGGTARAASDLLGEFGATVVGVGVLVATREPANKLVDKFWSLLEWQENAPSRVVPSEWANALCEMREEH
;
A
#
# COMPACT_ATOMS: atom_id res chain seq x y z
N MET A 1 13.59 -24.42 28.19
CA MET A 1 12.29 -24.47 27.48
C MET A 1 11.51 -23.15 27.60
N ARG A 2 11.15 -22.68 28.80
CA ARG A 2 10.42 -21.39 28.98
C ARG A 2 11.12 -20.16 28.39
N GLU A 3 12.44 -20.05 28.57
CA GLU A 3 13.21 -18.92 28.01
C GLU A 3 13.28 -18.93 26.48
N ARG A 4 13.22 -20.10 25.84
CA ARG A 4 13.13 -20.20 24.37
C ARG A 4 11.77 -19.69 23.88
N TYR A 5 10.67 -20.06 24.54
CA TYR A 5 9.33 -19.59 24.15
C TYR A 5 9.18 -18.08 24.26
N LYS A 6 9.65 -17.48 25.36
CA LYS A 6 9.66 -16.02 25.50
C LYS A 6 10.42 -15.36 24.34
N ARG A 7 11.61 -15.86 24.04
CA ARG A 7 12.44 -15.33 22.95
C ARG A 7 11.79 -15.46 21.58
N LEU A 8 11.15 -16.60 21.29
CA LEU A 8 10.40 -16.78 20.05
C LEU A 8 9.25 -15.79 19.91
N ILE A 9 8.52 -15.52 21.00
CA ILE A 9 7.43 -14.53 21.01
C ILE A 9 7.99 -13.13 20.75
N VAL A 10 9.06 -12.74 21.44
CA VAL A 10 9.68 -11.42 21.25
C VAL A 10 10.26 -11.27 19.84
N LEU A 11 10.97 -12.28 19.33
CA LEU A 11 11.51 -12.28 17.97
C LEU A 11 10.38 -12.15 16.93
N THR A 12 9.29 -12.89 17.10
CA THR A 12 8.15 -12.83 16.19
C THR A 12 7.50 -11.44 16.21
N SER A 13 7.21 -10.90 17.41
CA SER A 13 6.64 -9.54 17.54
C SER A 13 7.55 -8.50 16.88
N TYR A 14 8.85 -8.56 17.17
CA TYR A 14 9.81 -7.60 16.66
C TYR A 14 9.87 -7.59 15.14
N LEU A 15 9.85 -8.77 14.49
CA LEU A 15 9.79 -8.85 13.03
C LEU A 15 8.50 -8.26 12.47
N LEU A 16 7.34 -8.56 13.08
CA LEU A 16 6.04 -8.04 12.65
C LEU A 16 5.93 -6.51 12.78
N ASP A 17 6.53 -5.95 13.83
CA ASP A 17 6.53 -4.51 14.12
C ASP A 17 7.50 -3.72 13.21
N HIS A 18 8.46 -4.40 12.58
CA HIS A 18 9.52 -3.79 11.76
C HIS A 18 9.57 -4.40 10.34
N PRO A 19 8.47 -4.32 9.56
CA PRO A 19 8.46 -4.84 8.20
C PRO A 19 9.47 -4.10 7.32
N ARG A 20 10.16 -4.86 6.46
CA ARG A 20 11.16 -4.40 5.49
C ARG A 20 12.37 -3.65 6.06
N ILE A 21 12.56 -3.69 7.36
CA ILE A 21 13.78 -3.20 7.99
C ILE A 21 14.81 -4.32 7.97
N GLN A 22 15.97 -4.05 7.39
CA GLN A 22 17.09 -4.98 7.39
C GLN A 22 17.78 -4.94 8.75
N LEU A 23 17.74 -6.06 9.46
CA LEU A 23 18.30 -6.20 10.80
C LEU A 23 19.49 -7.15 10.77
N SER A 24 20.64 -6.72 11.26
CA SER A 24 21.79 -7.62 11.41
C SER A 24 21.54 -8.63 12.53
N LEU A 25 22.15 -9.81 12.41
CA LEU A 25 22.14 -10.79 13.51
C LEU A 25 22.79 -10.25 14.79
N THR A 26 23.70 -9.27 14.68
CA THR A 26 24.34 -8.64 15.83
C THR A 26 23.33 -7.78 16.61
N GLU A 27 22.55 -6.95 15.91
CA GLU A 27 21.52 -6.11 16.53
C GLU A 27 20.45 -6.96 17.22
N LEU A 28 19.91 -7.96 16.52
CA LEU A 28 18.91 -8.87 17.08
C LEU A 28 19.45 -9.69 18.27
N SER A 29 20.70 -10.13 18.19
CA SER A 29 21.39 -10.84 19.28
C SER A 29 21.52 -9.94 20.52
N GLY A 30 21.83 -8.65 20.33
CA GLY A 30 21.89 -7.66 21.41
C GLY A 30 20.52 -7.38 22.04
N ILE A 31 19.48 -7.18 21.20
CA ILE A 31 18.11 -6.94 21.66
C ILE A 31 17.59 -8.12 22.49
N LEU A 32 17.83 -9.34 22.03
CA LEU A 32 17.33 -10.57 22.66
C LEU A 32 18.28 -11.15 23.70
N GLN A 33 19.46 -10.57 23.88
CA GLN A 33 20.54 -11.03 24.77
C GLN A 33 20.87 -12.52 24.63
N VAL A 34 21.01 -13.00 23.38
CA VAL A 34 21.36 -14.40 23.08
C VAL A 34 22.48 -14.52 22.05
N ALA A 35 23.17 -15.65 22.05
CA ALA A 35 24.18 -15.96 21.02
C ALA A 35 23.56 -16.03 19.61
N LYS A 36 24.34 -15.61 18.59
CA LYS A 36 23.91 -15.63 17.18
C LYS A 36 23.51 -17.01 16.67
N SER A 37 24.16 -18.08 17.16
CA SER A 37 23.82 -19.47 16.82
C SER A 37 22.43 -19.85 17.29
N THR A 38 22.08 -19.51 18.54
CA THR A 38 20.73 -19.72 19.11
C THR A 38 19.68 -18.90 18.37
N LEU A 39 20.00 -17.64 18.06
CA LEU A 39 19.11 -16.77 17.29
C LEU A 39 18.83 -17.34 15.88
N SER A 40 19.84 -17.91 15.23
CA SER A 40 19.69 -18.49 13.88
C SER A 40 18.74 -19.69 13.87
N GLU A 41 18.79 -20.54 14.90
CA GLU A 41 17.85 -21.67 15.05
C GLU A 41 16.41 -21.17 15.26
N ASP A 42 16.23 -20.17 16.11
CA ASP A 42 14.92 -19.58 16.37
C ASP A 42 14.36 -18.84 15.15
N LEU A 43 15.21 -18.16 14.37
CA LEU A 43 14.83 -17.53 13.11
C LEU A 43 14.32 -18.53 12.08
N MET A 44 14.97 -19.70 11.94
CA MET A 44 14.50 -20.75 11.05
C MET A 44 13.10 -21.25 11.45
N PHE A 45 12.86 -21.38 12.75
CA PHE A 45 11.55 -21.79 13.28
C PHE A 45 10.48 -20.72 13.03
N VAL A 46 10.76 -19.45 13.36
CA VAL A 46 9.84 -18.33 13.15
C VAL A 46 9.54 -18.14 11.66
N LYS A 47 10.56 -18.25 10.79
CA LYS A 47 10.39 -18.22 9.33
C LYS A 47 9.37 -19.25 8.88
N GLY A 48 9.54 -20.51 9.27
CA GLY A 48 8.64 -21.60 8.88
C GLY A 48 7.19 -21.32 9.29
N ILE A 49 6.98 -20.79 10.51
CA ILE A 49 5.63 -20.45 11.01
C ILE A 49 5.01 -19.29 10.23
N LEU A 50 5.75 -18.19 10.03
CA LEU A 50 5.22 -17.01 9.34
C LEU A 50 4.86 -17.32 7.89
N GLU A 51 5.67 -18.15 7.23
CA GLU A 51 5.42 -18.60 5.86
C GLU A 51 4.22 -19.56 5.79
N SER A 52 4.18 -20.59 6.64
CA SER A 52 3.08 -21.57 6.64
C SER A 52 1.74 -20.98 7.10
N SER A 53 1.77 -19.92 7.91
CA SER A 53 0.56 -19.22 8.38
C SER A 53 0.11 -18.09 7.46
N GLY A 54 0.79 -17.84 6.34
CA GLY A 54 0.41 -16.80 5.40
C GLY A 54 0.56 -15.38 5.96
N ARG A 55 1.47 -15.20 6.93
CA ARG A 55 1.73 -13.91 7.59
C ARG A 55 2.86 -13.13 6.93
N GLY A 56 3.73 -13.77 6.17
CA GLY A 56 4.86 -13.11 5.50
C GLY A 56 6.03 -14.04 5.28
N ARG A 57 7.10 -13.49 4.71
CA ARG A 57 8.36 -14.22 4.48
C ARG A 57 9.47 -13.60 5.29
N VAL A 58 10.35 -14.44 5.83
CA VAL A 58 11.57 -13.98 6.49
C VAL A 58 12.74 -14.35 5.58
N MET A 59 13.35 -13.33 4.98
CA MET A 59 14.52 -13.51 4.13
C MET A 59 15.80 -13.32 4.93
N THR A 60 16.76 -14.19 4.70
CA THR A 60 18.12 -14.10 5.27
C THR A 60 19.11 -13.79 4.16
N GLN A 61 19.90 -12.74 4.35
CA GLN A 61 21.01 -12.39 3.46
C GLN A 61 22.33 -12.71 4.14
N VAL A 62 23.26 -13.32 3.40
CA VAL A 62 24.60 -13.69 3.88
C VAL A 62 25.61 -12.61 3.49
N GLY A 63 26.56 -12.29 4.37
CA GLY A 63 27.66 -11.36 4.08
C GLY A 63 27.87 -10.28 5.15
N VAL A 64 28.74 -9.31 4.87
CA VAL A 64 29.08 -8.19 5.80
C VAL A 64 27.90 -7.24 6.03
N GLN A 65 27.07 -7.05 4.99
CA GLN A 65 25.75 -6.42 5.11
C GLN A 65 24.63 -7.45 5.28
N GLY A 66 24.95 -8.69 5.64
CA GLY A 66 23.97 -9.74 5.84
C GLY A 66 23.01 -9.42 7.00
N GLY A 67 21.82 -10.00 6.95
CA GLY A 67 20.77 -9.70 7.91
C GLY A 67 19.50 -10.50 7.68
N VAL A 68 18.49 -10.14 8.46
CA VAL A 68 17.14 -10.67 8.41
C VAL A 68 16.22 -9.54 8.01
N ILE A 69 15.33 -9.81 7.06
CA ILE A 69 14.27 -8.88 6.68
C ILE A 69 12.94 -9.64 6.66
N TYR A 70 11.96 -9.10 7.36
CA TYR A 70 10.58 -9.58 7.29
C TYR A 70 9.84 -8.84 6.19
N LEU A 71 9.24 -9.60 5.27
CA LEU A 71 8.41 -9.09 4.19
C LEU A 71 6.96 -9.50 4.47
N PRO A 72 6.06 -8.54 4.77
CA PRO A 72 4.63 -8.82 4.78
C PRO A 72 4.21 -9.49 3.47
N ASN A 73 3.41 -10.53 3.58
CA ASN A 73 2.82 -11.19 2.43
C ASN A 73 1.39 -11.54 2.80
N LEU A 74 0.44 -11.08 1.99
CA LEU A 74 -0.93 -11.49 2.11
C LEU A 74 -1.10 -12.81 1.38
N ASP A 75 -1.42 -13.88 2.10
CA ASP A 75 -1.74 -15.14 1.44
C ASP A 75 -2.96 -15.00 0.52
N ARG A 76 -3.07 -15.92 -0.44
CA ARG A 76 -4.07 -15.84 -1.50
C ARG A 76 -5.50 -16.01 -1.00
N ALA A 77 -5.70 -16.80 0.05
CA ALA A 77 -7.03 -17.02 0.60
C ALA A 77 -7.52 -15.73 1.26
N ARG A 78 -6.65 -15.08 2.04
CA ARG A 78 -6.92 -13.75 2.63
C ARG A 78 -7.10 -12.69 1.56
N ALA A 79 -6.22 -12.64 0.56
CA ALA A 79 -6.33 -11.73 -0.59
C ALA A 79 -7.69 -11.83 -1.29
N ARG A 80 -8.08 -13.04 -1.67
CA ARG A 80 -9.37 -13.31 -2.33
C ARG A 80 -10.54 -12.93 -1.42
N ASN A 81 -10.50 -13.32 -0.15
CA ASN A 81 -11.54 -13.00 0.81
C ASN A 81 -11.70 -11.48 0.96
N SER A 82 -10.60 -10.75 1.17
CA SER A 82 -10.64 -9.30 1.30
C SER A 82 -11.20 -8.62 0.05
N LEU A 83 -10.74 -9.00 -1.15
CA LEU A 83 -11.26 -8.43 -2.41
C LEU A 83 -12.75 -8.72 -2.59
N GLN A 84 -13.18 -9.94 -2.29
CA GLN A 84 -14.57 -10.34 -2.41
C GLN A 84 -15.46 -9.65 -1.38
N GLN A 85 -15.00 -9.56 -0.13
CA GLN A 85 -15.68 -8.84 0.94
C GLN A 85 -15.89 -7.37 0.55
N TRP A 86 -14.87 -6.70 0.02
CA TRP A 86 -15.03 -5.33 -0.46
C TRP A 86 -15.99 -5.22 -1.64
N ALA A 87 -15.89 -6.11 -2.64
CA ALA A 87 -16.79 -6.12 -3.79
C ALA A 87 -18.26 -6.30 -3.36
N GLU A 88 -18.53 -7.24 -2.44
CA GLU A 88 -19.87 -7.49 -1.90
C GLU A 88 -20.39 -6.28 -1.11
N ARG A 89 -19.58 -5.75 -0.19
CA ARG A 89 -19.94 -4.57 0.60
C ARG A 89 -20.26 -3.39 -0.30
N LEU A 90 -19.42 -3.10 -1.30
CA LEU A 90 -19.63 -1.97 -2.23
C LEU A 90 -20.89 -2.10 -3.10
N MET A 91 -21.46 -3.30 -3.22
CA MET A 91 -22.71 -3.57 -3.93
C MET A 91 -23.96 -3.49 -3.04
N GLU A 92 -23.83 -3.17 -1.75
CA GLU A 92 -24.96 -2.86 -0.86
C GLU A 92 -25.78 -1.68 -1.44
N PRO A 93 -27.12 -1.79 -1.55
CA PRO A 93 -27.96 -0.78 -2.21
C PRO A 93 -27.80 0.65 -1.66
N GLU A 94 -27.54 0.78 -0.35
CA GLU A 94 -27.42 2.06 0.34
C GLU A 94 -26.13 2.82 0.00
N ARG A 95 -25.17 2.16 -0.69
CA ARG A 95 -23.89 2.77 -1.04
C ARG A 95 -23.93 3.60 -2.30
N LEU A 96 -24.90 3.39 -3.18
CA LEU A 96 -25.02 4.26 -4.36
C LEU A 96 -25.59 5.62 -3.93
N THR A 97 -24.76 6.65 -4.00
CA THR A 97 -25.16 8.01 -3.63
C THR A 97 -26.01 8.66 -4.73
N ALA A 98 -26.74 9.71 -4.37
CA ALA A 98 -27.52 10.51 -5.34
C ALA A 98 -26.67 11.12 -6.46
N ASP A 99 -25.38 11.37 -6.18
CA ASP A 99 -24.41 11.90 -7.15
C ASP A 99 -23.83 10.82 -8.08
N GLY A 100 -24.27 9.56 -7.96
CA GLY A 100 -23.80 8.46 -8.79
C GLY A 100 -22.39 7.99 -8.43
N PHE A 101 -22.03 8.02 -7.15
CA PHE A 101 -20.77 7.46 -6.63
C PHE A 101 -21.04 6.39 -5.58
N LEU A 102 -20.04 5.55 -5.31
CA LEU A 102 -20.09 4.60 -4.20
C LEU A 102 -19.65 5.25 -2.89
N TYR A 103 -20.44 5.09 -1.85
CA TYR A 103 -20.07 5.45 -0.49
C TYR A 103 -19.13 4.39 0.08
N MET A 104 -17.86 4.76 0.24
CA MET A 104 -16.79 3.86 0.71
C MET A 104 -16.17 4.32 2.03
N THR A 105 -16.61 5.45 2.59
CA THR A 105 -15.91 6.12 3.70
C THR A 105 -15.87 5.27 4.96
N ASP A 106 -16.95 4.57 5.30
CA ASP A 106 -16.97 3.67 6.46
C ASP A 106 -15.95 2.54 6.32
N LEU A 107 -15.86 1.95 5.13
CA LEU A 107 -14.93 0.84 4.85
C LEU A 107 -13.47 1.31 4.79
N LEU A 108 -13.22 2.48 4.18
CA LEU A 108 -11.90 3.08 4.07
C LEU A 108 -11.31 3.50 5.42
N PHE A 109 -12.15 3.73 6.42
CA PHE A 109 -11.70 4.11 7.76
C PHE A 109 -11.81 2.96 8.77
N ASP A 110 -12.07 1.73 8.29
CA ASP A 110 -11.94 0.50 9.06
C ASP A 110 -10.56 -0.16 8.78
N PRO A 111 -9.61 -0.14 9.73
CA PRO A 111 -8.30 -0.75 9.55
C PRO A 111 -8.36 -2.23 9.18
N ALA A 112 -9.34 -2.99 9.69
CA ALA A 112 -9.46 -4.42 9.40
C ALA A 112 -9.80 -4.67 7.91
N MET A 113 -10.52 -3.73 7.29
CA MET A 113 -10.86 -3.77 5.87
C MET A 113 -9.73 -3.26 5.00
N VAL A 114 -9.00 -2.20 5.42
CA VAL A 114 -8.00 -1.52 4.59
C VAL A 114 -6.62 -2.15 4.64
N ASP A 115 -6.20 -2.69 5.78
CA ASP A 115 -4.85 -3.24 5.95
C ASP A 115 -4.51 -4.30 4.88
N PRO A 116 -5.38 -5.29 4.57
CA PRO A 116 -5.12 -6.25 3.50
C PRO A 116 -5.00 -5.60 2.11
N LEU A 117 -5.76 -4.54 1.83
CA LEU A 117 -5.71 -3.84 0.55
C LEU A 117 -4.39 -3.10 0.35
N GLY A 118 -3.83 -2.53 1.42
CA GLY A 118 -2.51 -1.92 1.39
C GLY A 118 -1.40 -2.92 1.03
N GLU A 119 -1.45 -4.12 1.62
CA GLU A 119 -0.54 -5.23 1.27
C GLU A 119 -0.69 -5.67 -0.20
N LEU A 120 -1.93 -5.75 -0.69
CA LEU A 120 -2.21 -6.09 -2.09
C LEU A 120 -1.68 -5.04 -3.07
N LEU A 121 -1.90 -3.76 -2.79
CA LEU A 121 -1.38 -2.67 -3.63
C LEU A 121 0.13 -2.55 -3.59
N ALA A 122 0.77 -2.96 -2.49
CA ALA A 122 2.23 -3.00 -2.40
C ALA A 122 2.85 -4.12 -3.26
N ALA A 123 2.12 -5.20 -3.51
CA ALA A 123 2.65 -6.42 -4.13
C ALA A 123 3.39 -6.21 -5.47
N PRO A 124 2.87 -5.42 -6.44
CA PRO A 124 3.56 -5.13 -7.69
C PRO A 124 4.89 -4.39 -7.52
N PHE A 125 5.05 -3.68 -6.40
CA PHE A 125 6.20 -2.82 -6.11
C PHE A 125 7.23 -3.48 -5.18
N ASN A 126 7.00 -4.73 -4.76
CA ASN A 126 7.88 -5.44 -3.83
C ASN A 126 9.34 -5.59 -4.30
N LYS A 127 9.57 -5.59 -5.62
CA LYS A 127 10.90 -5.67 -6.24
C LYS A 127 11.43 -4.31 -6.71
N LEU A 128 10.64 -3.25 -6.55
CA LEU A 128 11.02 -1.90 -6.91
C LEU A 128 11.47 -1.14 -5.67
N HIS A 129 12.38 -0.19 -5.86
CA HIS A 129 12.71 0.75 -4.80
C HIS A 129 11.66 1.86 -4.79
N VAL A 130 10.83 1.88 -3.74
CA VAL A 130 9.87 2.96 -3.46
C VAL A 130 10.39 3.70 -2.24
N ASP A 131 10.59 5.01 -2.36
CA ASP A 131 11.05 5.85 -1.25
C ASP A 131 9.87 6.31 -0.38
N SER A 132 8.72 6.54 -1.01
CA SER A 132 7.51 7.01 -0.32
C SER A 132 6.23 6.66 -1.07
N VAL A 133 5.13 6.61 -0.33
CA VAL A 133 3.78 6.55 -0.88
C VAL A 133 3.14 7.93 -0.79
N ALA A 134 2.68 8.46 -1.91
CA ALA A 134 1.97 9.74 -1.95
C ALA A 134 0.46 9.54 -2.08
N THR A 135 -0.33 10.42 -1.48
CA THR A 135 -1.79 10.46 -1.66
C THR A 135 -2.32 11.88 -1.52
N VAL A 136 -3.51 12.16 -2.06
CA VAL A 136 -4.22 13.42 -1.84
C VAL A 136 -5.22 13.24 -0.70
N GLU A 137 -5.32 14.23 0.18
CA GLU A 137 -6.34 14.19 1.23
C GLU A 137 -7.77 14.06 0.65
N THR A 138 -8.70 13.36 1.31
CA THR A 138 -8.59 12.74 2.64
C THR A 138 -8.80 11.23 2.61
N LYS A 139 -9.61 10.73 1.68
CA LYS A 139 -10.11 9.34 1.69
C LYS A 139 -9.05 8.31 1.30
N GLY A 140 -8.05 8.67 0.50
CA GLY A 140 -6.92 7.81 0.17
C GLY A 140 -5.92 7.60 1.32
N ILE A 141 -5.98 8.41 2.39
CA ILE A 141 -4.99 8.39 3.48
C ILE A 141 -4.88 7.01 4.16
N PRO A 142 -5.97 6.35 4.60
CA PRO A 142 -5.85 5.07 5.28
C PRO A 142 -5.22 3.99 4.39
N LEU A 143 -5.58 3.97 3.10
CA LEU A 143 -5.04 3.03 2.12
C LEU A 143 -3.56 3.29 1.84
N ALA A 144 -3.17 4.56 1.70
CA ALA A 144 -1.79 4.97 1.53
C ALA A 144 -0.94 4.60 2.75
N MET A 145 -1.45 4.78 3.97
CA MET A 145 -0.78 4.37 5.21
C MET A 145 -0.59 2.85 5.28
N ALA A 146 -1.62 2.06 4.93
CA ALA A 146 -1.53 0.61 4.89
C ALA A 146 -0.50 0.14 3.85
N CYS A 147 -0.49 0.76 2.66
CA CYS A 147 0.45 0.46 1.59
C CYS A 147 1.89 0.85 1.97
N ALA A 148 2.10 2.03 2.55
CA ALA A 148 3.41 2.50 3.00
C ALA A 148 3.99 1.59 4.10
N ARG A 149 3.16 1.16 5.05
CA ARG A 149 3.55 0.17 6.07
C ARG A 149 3.96 -1.15 5.43
N ALA A 150 3.22 -1.62 4.42
CA ALA A 150 3.54 -2.84 3.69
C ALA A 150 4.82 -2.71 2.84
N LEU A 151 5.18 -1.49 2.40
CA LEU A 151 6.41 -1.17 1.66
C LEU A 151 7.58 -0.72 2.55
N GLY A 152 7.37 -0.52 3.86
CA GLY A 152 8.40 -0.03 4.77
C GLY A 152 8.84 1.41 4.47
N THR A 153 7.93 2.24 3.95
CA THR A 153 8.21 3.61 3.50
C THR A 153 7.37 4.64 4.25
N GLU A 154 7.69 5.91 4.07
CA GLU A 154 6.90 7.03 4.61
C GLU A 154 5.73 7.38 3.69
N VAL A 155 4.77 8.17 4.22
CA VAL A 155 3.67 8.75 3.44
C VAL A 155 3.91 10.23 3.19
N VAL A 156 3.75 10.65 1.94
CA VAL A 156 3.76 12.04 1.49
C VAL A 156 2.34 12.48 1.24
N LEU A 157 1.85 13.43 2.05
CA LEU A 157 0.48 13.91 1.94
C LEU A 157 0.38 15.17 1.07
N ILE A 158 -0.32 15.05 -0.05
CA ILE A 158 -0.68 16.18 -0.92
C ILE A 158 -1.97 16.80 -0.39
N ARG A 159 -1.96 18.11 -0.19
CA ARG A 159 -3.10 18.89 0.30
C ARG A 159 -3.96 19.38 -0.85
N ARG A 160 -5.24 19.65 -0.63
CA ARG A 160 -6.09 20.36 -1.60
C ARG A 160 -5.82 21.86 -1.59
N ASP A 161 -5.43 22.40 -0.44
CA ASP A 161 -5.08 23.81 -0.28
C ASP A 161 -3.77 23.98 0.50
N SER A 162 -2.98 24.99 0.14
CA SER A 162 -1.72 25.28 0.83
C SER A 162 -1.97 25.83 2.23
N ARG A 163 -1.26 25.33 3.23
CA ARG A 163 -1.31 25.85 4.61
C ARG A 163 -0.01 26.59 4.93
N LEU A 164 -0.12 27.83 5.41
CA LEU A 164 1.04 28.65 5.81
C LEU A 164 1.94 27.94 6.84
N SER A 165 1.34 27.12 7.72
CA SER A 165 2.07 26.32 8.72
C SER A 165 3.02 25.27 8.14
N GLU A 166 2.88 24.94 6.85
CA GLU A 166 3.71 23.94 6.17
C GLU A 166 4.89 24.55 5.40
N GLY A 167 5.04 25.88 5.43
CA GLY A 167 6.14 26.61 4.80
C GLY A 167 5.95 26.80 3.29
N SER A 168 7.06 26.91 2.55
CA SER A 168 7.03 27.06 1.10
C SER A 168 6.40 25.82 0.45
N ALA A 169 5.38 26.04 -0.37
CA ALA A 169 4.66 25.00 -1.08
C ALA A 169 4.61 25.30 -2.58
N LEU A 170 4.52 24.23 -3.38
CA LEU A 170 4.15 24.31 -4.78
C LEU A 170 2.68 23.93 -4.90
N SER A 171 1.93 24.65 -5.73
CA SER A 171 0.52 24.41 -5.98
C SER A 171 0.25 24.30 -7.47
N ILE A 172 -0.63 23.39 -7.86
CA ILE A 172 -1.14 23.25 -9.23
C ILE A 172 -2.67 23.17 -9.21
N ASN A 173 -3.27 23.53 -10.35
CA ASN A 173 -4.70 23.40 -10.58
C ASN A 173 -4.95 22.26 -11.57
N TYR A 174 -6.02 21.50 -11.37
CA TYR A 174 -6.39 20.39 -12.24
C TYR A 174 -7.91 20.22 -12.34
N LEU A 175 -8.36 19.54 -13.39
CA LEU A 175 -9.77 19.20 -13.55
C LEU A 175 -10.08 17.87 -12.84
N SER A 176 -10.91 17.94 -11.81
CA SER A 176 -11.32 16.77 -11.04
C SER A 176 -12.34 15.92 -11.81
N GLY A 177 -12.03 14.64 -11.98
CA GLY A 177 -12.90 13.71 -12.71
C GLY A 177 -14.24 13.43 -12.01
N SER A 178 -14.28 13.55 -10.68
CA SER A 178 -15.49 13.33 -9.89
C SER A 178 -16.39 14.56 -9.83
N SER A 179 -15.81 15.75 -9.60
CA SER A 179 -16.59 16.98 -9.45
C SER A 179 -16.79 17.78 -10.74
N ARG A 180 -16.04 17.48 -11.81
CA ARG A 180 -15.95 18.29 -13.05
C ARG A 180 -15.63 19.76 -12.79
N ARG A 181 -14.96 20.06 -11.67
CA ARG A 181 -14.53 21.40 -11.26
C ARG A 181 -13.01 21.48 -11.24
N ILE A 182 -12.51 22.70 -11.37
CA ILE A 182 -11.10 23.00 -11.12
C ILE A 182 -10.88 22.82 -9.61
N GLN A 183 -9.92 21.97 -9.27
CA GLN A 183 -9.44 21.76 -7.92
C GLN A 183 -7.96 22.13 -7.85
N SER A 184 -7.51 22.49 -6.66
CA SER A 184 -6.11 22.76 -6.39
C SER A 184 -5.50 21.55 -5.69
N MET A 185 -4.19 21.39 -5.83
CA MET A 185 -3.41 20.57 -4.94
C MET A 185 -2.08 21.25 -4.64
N SER A 186 -1.55 21.02 -3.44
CA SER A 186 -0.30 21.62 -2.99
C SER A 186 0.53 20.66 -2.15
N LEU A 187 1.84 20.80 -2.27
CA LEU A 187 2.82 20.02 -1.51
C LEU A 187 3.92 20.94 -0.99
N SER A 188 4.30 20.77 0.28
CA SER A 188 5.40 21.52 0.88
C SER A 188 6.75 21.09 0.29
N ARG A 189 7.64 22.05 0.00
CA ARG A 189 8.99 21.81 -0.57
C ARG A 189 9.86 20.87 0.27
N ARG A 190 9.57 20.73 1.56
CA ARG A 190 10.29 19.82 2.47
C ARG A 190 9.70 18.41 2.55
N ALA A 191 8.53 18.18 1.95
CA ALA A 191 7.79 16.93 2.08
C ALA A 191 8.37 15.79 1.23
N LEU A 192 9.16 16.12 0.20
CA LEU A 192 9.70 15.13 -0.73
C LEU A 192 11.12 15.52 -1.12
N LYS A 193 12.02 14.53 -1.10
CA LYS A 193 13.40 14.73 -1.53
C LYS A 193 13.46 14.67 -3.07
N PRO A 194 14.29 15.51 -3.72
CA PRO A 194 14.51 15.38 -5.16
C PRO A 194 15.05 14.00 -5.54
N GLY A 195 14.59 13.47 -6.68
CA GLY A 195 14.98 12.15 -7.18
C GLY A 195 14.23 10.97 -6.54
N SER A 196 13.31 11.20 -5.59
CA SER A 196 12.57 10.11 -4.94
C SER A 196 11.68 9.33 -5.91
N SER A 197 11.65 8.01 -5.74
CA SER A 197 10.71 7.09 -6.38
C SER A 197 9.43 7.00 -5.55
N VAL A 198 8.29 7.39 -6.13
CA VAL A 198 7.03 7.57 -5.39
C VAL A 198 5.95 6.66 -5.96
N LEU A 199 5.24 5.93 -5.11
CA LEU A 199 4.00 5.27 -5.46
C LEU A 199 2.84 6.19 -5.11
N PHE A 200 2.02 6.60 -6.09
CA PHE A 200 0.82 7.38 -5.81
C PHE A 200 -0.35 6.44 -5.49
N VAL A 201 -1.10 6.70 -4.41
CA VAL A 201 -2.25 5.89 -3.97
C VAL A 201 -3.50 6.76 -3.81
N ASP A 202 -4.63 6.29 -4.33
CA ASP A 202 -5.94 6.96 -4.22
C ASP A 202 -7.09 5.98 -3.95
N ASP A 203 -8.21 6.45 -3.40
CA ASP A 203 -9.35 5.57 -3.13
C ASP A 203 -10.18 5.26 -4.39
N PHE A 204 -10.33 6.23 -5.27
CA PHE A 204 -11.20 6.12 -6.43
C PHE A 204 -10.64 6.79 -7.68
N MET A 205 -10.69 6.09 -8.82
CA MET A 205 -10.26 6.63 -10.11
C MET A 205 -11.29 6.45 -11.22
N LYS A 206 -11.76 7.57 -11.78
CA LYS A 206 -12.54 7.56 -13.03
C LYS A 206 -11.64 7.68 -14.27
N ALA A 207 -11.31 8.89 -14.69
CA ALA A 207 -10.40 9.14 -15.82
C ALA A 207 -8.92 9.23 -15.42
N GLY A 208 -8.61 9.37 -14.12
CA GLY A 208 -7.22 9.54 -13.64
C GLY A 208 -6.72 10.98 -13.56
N GLY A 209 -7.60 11.98 -13.62
CA GLY A 209 -7.20 13.40 -13.57
C GLY A 209 -6.45 13.78 -12.29
N THR A 210 -6.90 13.29 -11.12
CA THR A 210 -6.21 13.49 -9.84
C THR A 210 -4.83 12.84 -9.84
N ALA A 211 -4.73 11.57 -10.26
CA ALA A 211 -3.47 10.84 -10.31
C ALA A 211 -2.46 11.47 -11.28
N ARG A 212 -2.94 11.97 -12.43
CA ARG A 212 -2.11 12.70 -13.39
C ARG A 212 -1.58 14.00 -12.78
N ALA A 213 -2.46 14.81 -12.21
CA ALA A 213 -2.06 16.06 -11.57
C ALA A 213 -1.10 15.82 -10.40
N ALA A 214 -1.35 14.81 -9.57
CA ALA A 214 -0.43 14.43 -8.51
C ALA A 214 0.94 14.02 -9.07
N SER A 215 0.97 13.28 -10.17
CA SER A 215 2.22 12.90 -10.83
C SER A 215 2.97 14.10 -11.40
N ASP A 216 2.26 15.05 -12.01
CA ASP A 216 2.86 16.29 -12.50
C ASP A 216 3.42 17.12 -11.33
N LEU A 217 2.67 17.28 -10.23
CA LEU A 217 3.12 17.96 -9.02
C LEU A 217 4.38 17.32 -8.42
N LEU A 218 4.41 15.98 -8.31
CA LEU A 218 5.58 15.26 -7.81
C LEU A 218 6.78 15.40 -8.76
N GLY A 219 6.53 15.44 -10.07
CA GLY A 219 7.55 15.68 -11.10
C GLY A 219 8.26 17.03 -10.94
N GLU A 220 7.56 18.07 -10.51
CA GLU A 220 8.14 19.40 -10.22
C GLU A 220 9.14 19.39 -9.05
N PHE A 221 9.14 18.33 -8.24
CA PHE A 221 10.12 18.09 -7.18
C PHE A 221 11.29 17.22 -7.66
N GLY A 222 11.30 16.82 -8.95
CA GLY A 222 12.26 15.87 -9.51
C GLY A 222 12.00 14.43 -9.07
N ALA A 223 10.81 14.12 -8.54
CA ALA A 223 10.44 12.76 -8.18
C ALA A 223 9.90 11.98 -9.38
N THR A 224 10.05 10.65 -9.33
CA THR A 224 9.52 9.74 -10.35
C THR A 224 8.35 8.95 -9.77
N VAL A 225 7.17 9.09 -10.35
CA VAL A 225 6.03 8.24 -9.99
C VAL A 225 6.22 6.85 -10.63
N VAL A 226 6.51 5.84 -9.81
CA VAL A 226 6.77 4.48 -10.28
C VAL A 226 5.49 3.74 -10.65
N GLY A 227 4.34 4.21 -10.17
CA GLY A 227 3.02 3.68 -10.45
C GLY A 227 1.91 4.39 -9.69
N VAL A 228 0.68 4.05 -10.05
CA VAL A 228 -0.54 4.52 -9.40
C VAL A 228 -1.33 3.31 -8.86
N GLY A 229 -1.51 3.22 -7.55
CA GLY A 229 -2.38 2.22 -6.91
C GLY A 229 -3.73 2.82 -6.55
N VAL A 230 -4.83 2.16 -6.89
CA VAL A 230 -6.17 2.64 -6.50
C VAL A 230 -7.02 1.51 -5.96
N LEU A 231 -7.92 1.81 -5.02
CA LEU A 231 -8.87 0.81 -4.54
C LEU A 231 -9.90 0.48 -5.62
N VAL A 232 -10.64 1.47 -6.11
CA VAL A 232 -11.63 1.28 -7.18
C VAL A 232 -11.28 2.12 -8.39
N ALA A 233 -11.30 1.52 -9.58
CA ALA A 233 -11.33 2.25 -10.84
C ALA A 233 -12.63 1.96 -11.60
N THR A 234 -13.19 2.94 -12.30
CA THR A 234 -14.30 2.69 -13.22
C THR A 234 -13.80 1.97 -14.47
N ARG A 235 -14.62 1.12 -15.08
CA ARG A 235 -14.28 0.52 -16.38
C ARG A 235 -14.17 1.58 -17.48
N GLU A 236 -15.11 2.52 -17.51
CA GLU A 236 -15.13 3.62 -18.48
C GLU A 236 -14.69 4.95 -17.86
N PRO A 237 -13.86 5.76 -18.55
CA PRO A 237 -13.27 5.50 -19.86
C PRO A 237 -12.18 4.42 -19.80
N ALA A 238 -12.08 3.56 -20.80
CA ALA A 238 -11.03 2.54 -20.88
C ALA A 238 -9.61 3.14 -20.86
N ASN A 239 -9.41 4.22 -21.62
CA ASN A 239 -8.14 4.97 -21.62
C ASN A 239 -8.12 5.94 -20.43
N LYS A 240 -7.20 5.68 -19.50
CA LYS A 240 -6.92 6.56 -18.35
C LYS A 240 -5.86 7.60 -18.72
N LEU A 241 -5.78 8.67 -17.93
CA LEU A 241 -4.79 9.74 -18.07
C LEU A 241 -3.40 9.38 -17.49
N VAL A 242 -3.26 8.16 -16.98
CA VAL A 242 -2.03 7.62 -16.39
C VAL A 242 -1.72 6.26 -17.02
N ASP A 243 -0.46 6.03 -17.35
CA ASP A 243 -0.06 4.85 -18.14
C ASP A 243 0.12 3.59 -17.29
N LYS A 244 0.59 3.75 -16.04
CA LYS A 244 0.91 2.63 -15.13
C LYS A 244 0.06 2.72 -13.88
N PHE A 245 -1.06 2.00 -13.87
CA PHE A 245 -1.94 1.93 -12.71
C PHE A 245 -2.39 0.50 -12.37
N TRP A 246 -2.75 0.31 -11.10
CA TRP A 246 -3.22 -0.93 -10.51
C TRP A 246 -4.46 -0.63 -9.67
N SER A 247 -5.64 -1.03 -10.16
CA SER A 247 -6.89 -0.97 -9.39
C SER A 247 -7.16 -2.29 -8.67
N LEU A 248 -7.49 -2.31 -7.39
CA LEU A 248 -7.88 -3.58 -6.75
C LEU A 248 -9.24 -4.07 -7.27
N LEU A 249 -10.17 -3.14 -7.44
CA LEU A 249 -11.53 -3.39 -7.90
C LEU A 249 -11.85 -2.56 -9.14
N GLU A 250 -12.60 -3.15 -10.07
CA GLU A 250 -13.20 -2.46 -11.21
C GLU A 250 -14.69 -2.26 -10.94
N TRP A 251 -15.16 -1.02 -11.08
CA TRP A 251 -16.59 -0.69 -11.05
C TRP A 251 -17.14 -0.53 -12.47
N GLN A 252 -18.11 -1.38 -12.79
CA GLN A 252 -18.88 -1.36 -14.02
C GLN A 252 -20.20 -0.62 -13.73
N GLU A 253 -20.27 0.64 -14.17
CA GLU A 253 -21.42 1.53 -13.94
C GLU A 253 -22.67 1.11 -14.76
N ASN A 254 -22.51 0.27 -15.78
CA ASN A 254 -23.60 -0.20 -16.65
C ASN A 254 -24.62 -1.05 -15.88
N ALA A 255 -25.90 -0.97 -16.23
CA ALA A 255 -26.92 -1.81 -15.60
C ALA A 255 -26.83 -3.29 -16.06
N PRO A 256 -26.75 -4.27 -15.16
CA PRO A 256 -26.69 -4.12 -13.70
C PRO A 256 -25.29 -3.69 -13.23
N SER A 257 -25.22 -2.67 -12.37
CA SER A 257 -23.96 -2.16 -11.81
C SER A 257 -23.25 -3.28 -11.06
N ARG A 258 -21.93 -3.38 -11.20
CA ARG A 258 -21.12 -4.42 -10.53
C ARG A 258 -19.76 -3.88 -10.14
N VAL A 259 -19.32 -4.23 -8.94
CA VAL A 259 -17.93 -4.10 -8.50
C VAL A 259 -17.32 -5.50 -8.47
N VAL A 260 -16.21 -5.68 -9.17
CA VAL A 260 -15.50 -6.96 -9.25
C VAL A 260 -14.01 -6.74 -9.01
N PRO A 261 -13.26 -7.75 -8.51
CA PRO A 261 -11.80 -7.63 -8.47
C PRO A 261 -11.24 -7.45 -9.88
N SER A 262 -10.23 -6.58 -10.01
CA SER A 262 -9.59 -6.33 -11.30
C SER A 262 -8.79 -7.54 -11.77
N GLU A 263 -8.51 -7.63 -13.07
CA GLU A 263 -7.84 -8.78 -13.68
C GLU A 263 -6.51 -9.13 -12.99
N TRP A 264 -5.64 -8.14 -12.77
CA TRP A 264 -4.35 -8.38 -12.10
C TRP A 264 -4.51 -8.80 -10.63
N ALA A 265 -5.54 -8.26 -9.94
CA ALA A 265 -5.80 -8.58 -8.53
C ALA A 265 -6.31 -10.03 -8.41
N ASN A 266 -7.15 -10.48 -9.34
CA ASN A 266 -7.53 -11.90 -9.46
C ASN A 266 -6.33 -12.78 -9.78
N ALA A 267 -5.48 -12.36 -10.75
CA ALA A 267 -4.28 -13.12 -11.11
C ALA A 267 -3.34 -13.28 -9.91
N LEU A 268 -3.18 -12.25 -9.07
CA LEU A 268 -2.38 -12.31 -7.84
C LEU A 268 -2.92 -13.38 -6.87
N CYS A 269 -4.24 -13.57 -6.82
CA CYS A 269 -4.87 -14.62 -6.02
C CYS A 269 -4.71 -16.04 -6.61
N GLU A 270 -4.30 -16.17 -7.88
CA GLU A 270 -4.25 -17.43 -8.64
C GLU A 270 -2.82 -17.91 -8.97
N MET A 271 -1.86 -17.01 -9.16
CA MET A 271 -0.47 -17.28 -9.57
C MET A 271 0.23 -18.33 -8.69
N ARG A 272 0.47 -19.57 -9.15
CA ARG A 272 1.23 -20.61 -8.41
C ARG A 272 2.61 -20.10 -7.96
N GLU A 273 3.02 -20.46 -6.75
CA GLU A 273 4.38 -20.20 -6.27
C GLU A 273 5.33 -20.99 -7.16
N GLU A 274 6.14 -20.30 -7.95
CA GLU A 274 7.35 -20.90 -8.53
C GLU A 274 8.21 -21.35 -7.35
N HIS A 275 8.34 -22.67 -7.21
CA HIS A 275 9.08 -23.36 -6.15
C HIS A 275 10.58 -23.12 -6.31
#